data_AF-A0A843G5Q8-F1
#
_entry.id   AF-A0A843G5Q8-F1
#
_cell.length_a   1.000
_cell.length_b   1.000
_cell.length_c   1.000
_cell.angle_alpha   90.00
_cell.angle_beta   90.00
_cell.angle_gamma   90.00
#
_symmetry.space_group_name_H-M   'P 1'
#
loop_
_entity.id
_entity.type
_entity.pdbx_description
1 polymer ?
#
loop_
_entity_poly.entity_id
_entity_poly.type
_entity_poly.pdbx_seq_one_letter_code
_entity_poly.pdbx_strand_id
1 'polypeptide(L)'
;MRTKEEIGEKIELLNDKIAGLRAEEDELTNELKVILAGSELQSIMLTSTLVNSEAQNRDLLEKFEKRAEELNKRYEEASIEGNAELKNQTHAMIWTNDIRLDTIKWVLEEDDEEI
;
A
#
# COMPACT_ATOMS: atom_id res chain seq x y z
N MET A 1 1.00 13.57 -12.59
CA MET A 1 2.04 12.75 -11.93
C MET A 1 2.96 13.67 -11.15
N ARG A 2 3.10 13.42 -9.84
CA ARG A 2 3.95 14.18 -8.92
C ARG A 2 5.43 14.11 -9.32
N THR A 3 6.17 15.16 -8.97
CA THR A 3 7.59 15.30 -9.28
C THR A 3 8.46 14.36 -8.45
N LYS A 4 9.72 14.17 -8.87
CA LYS A 4 10.67 13.33 -8.13
C LYS A 4 11.00 13.93 -6.76
N GLU A 5 11.04 15.25 -6.69
CA GLU A 5 11.25 16.01 -5.46
C GLU A 5 10.11 15.76 -4.47
N GLU A 6 8.84 15.87 -4.90
CA GLU A 6 7.67 15.60 -4.04
C GLU A 6 7.63 14.13 -3.57
N ILE A 7 7.96 13.19 -4.45
CA ILE A 7 8.06 11.77 -4.09
C ILE A 7 9.20 11.55 -3.08
N GLY A 8 10.33 12.21 -3.27
CA GLY A 8 11.48 12.16 -2.37
C GLY A 8 11.16 12.68 -0.97
N GLU A 9 10.53 13.85 -0.87
CA GLU A 9 10.09 14.42 0.42
C GLU A 9 9.13 13.46 1.15
N LYS A 10 8.21 12.83 0.42
CA LYS A 10 7.29 11.84 1.02
C LYS A 10 8.02 10.61 1.54
N ILE A 11 9.05 10.13 0.84
CA ILE A 11 9.90 9.01 1.29
C ILE A 11 10.67 9.39 2.56
N GLU A 12 11.25 10.59 2.63
CA GLU A 12 11.96 11.07 3.81
C GLU A 12 11.05 11.11 5.04
N LEU A 13 9.84 11.69 4.90
CA LEU A 13 8.84 11.72 5.96
C LEU A 13 8.43 10.32 6.45
N LEU A 14 8.28 9.37 5.52
CA LEU A 14 7.96 7.98 5.88
C LEU A 14 9.13 7.30 6.60
N ASN A 15 10.36 7.53 6.15
CA ASN A 15 11.55 6.93 6.76
C ASN A 15 11.79 7.47 8.17
N ASP A 16 11.57 8.77 8.41
CA ASP A 16 11.63 9.35 9.75
C ASP A 16 10.58 8.73 10.69
N LYS A 17 9.35 8.55 10.19
CA LYS A 17 8.28 7.87 10.93
C LYS A 17 8.64 6.41 11.24
N ILE A 18 9.16 5.68 10.26
CA ILE A 18 9.61 4.29 10.42
C ILE A 18 10.72 4.20 11.46
N ALA A 19 11.70 5.10 11.42
CA ALA A 19 12.80 5.15 12.38
C ALA A 19 12.29 5.43 13.81
N GLY A 20 11.34 6.36 13.96
CA GLY A 20 10.69 6.63 15.25
C GLY A 20 9.97 5.41 15.82
N LEU A 21 9.17 4.72 15.01
CA LEU A 21 8.46 3.51 15.44
C LEU A 21 9.42 2.36 15.80
N ARG A 22 10.50 2.18 15.04
CA ARG A 22 11.51 1.15 15.33
C ARG A 22 12.33 1.43 16.58
N ALA A 23 12.51 2.70 16.96
CA ALA A 23 13.21 3.05 18.20
C ALA A 23 12.42 2.61 19.46
N GLU A 24 11.13 2.31 19.32
CA GLU A 24 10.22 1.85 20.38
C GLU A 24 9.99 0.32 20.34
N GLU A 25 10.89 -0.45 19.72
CA GLU A 25 10.67 -1.86 19.32
C GLU A 25 10.21 -2.81 20.45
N ASP A 26 10.64 -2.56 21.69
CA ASP A 26 10.29 -3.38 22.85
C ASP A 26 8.84 -3.18 23.35
N GLU A 27 8.11 -2.16 22.86
CA GLU A 27 6.74 -1.81 23.30
C GLU A 27 5.71 -1.64 22.17
N LEU A 28 6.06 -1.98 20.92
CA LEU A 28 5.16 -1.80 19.78
C LEU A 28 3.86 -2.63 19.91
N THR A 29 2.74 -1.93 20.03
CA THR A 29 1.40 -2.54 19.96
C THR A 29 1.14 -3.14 18.58
N ASN A 30 0.13 -4.02 18.46
CA ASN A 30 -0.22 -4.61 17.17
C ASN A 30 -0.65 -3.53 16.15
N GLU A 31 -1.33 -2.48 16.61
CA GLU A 31 -1.71 -1.34 15.78
C GLU A 31 -0.47 -0.63 15.22
N LEU A 32 0.54 -0.38 16.06
CA LEU A 32 1.78 0.26 15.63
C LEU A 32 2.59 -0.63 14.68
N LYS A 33 2.56 -1.95 14.86
CA LYS A 33 3.18 -2.91 13.91
C LYS A 33 2.51 -2.86 12.53
N VAL A 34 1.17 -2.75 12.48
CA VAL A 34 0.44 -2.59 11.22
C VAL A 34 0.78 -1.26 10.55
N ILE A 35 0.84 -0.17 11.32
CA ILE A 35 1.25 1.16 10.81
C ILE A 35 2.68 1.12 10.28
N LEU A 36 3.60 0.47 10.99
CA LEU A 36 5.00 0.30 10.59
C LEU A 36 5.08 -0.45 9.26
N ALA A 37 4.48 -1.64 9.17
CA ALA A 37 4.48 -2.44 7.94
C ALA A 37 3.88 -1.70 6.74
N GLY A 38 2.79 -0.94 6.96
CA GLY A 38 2.16 -0.16 5.90
C GLY A 38 3.05 1.00 5.43
N SER A 39 3.71 1.69 6.37
CA SER A 39 4.62 2.80 6.07
C SER A 39 5.86 2.30 5.30
N GLU A 40 6.40 1.14 5.68
CA GLU A 40 7.51 0.49 4.97
C GLU A 40 7.13 0.10 3.54
N LEU A 41 5.97 -0.51 3.36
CA LEU A 41 5.47 -0.86 2.03
C LEU A 41 5.28 0.38 1.14
N GLN A 42 4.69 1.44 1.69
CA GLN A 42 4.52 2.70 0.96
C GLN A 42 5.87 3.31 0.54
N SER A 43 6.86 3.32 1.45
CA SER A 43 8.21 3.83 1.16
C SER A 43 8.89 3.02 0.04
N ILE A 44 8.78 1.69 0.07
CA ILE A 44 9.29 0.80 -0.98
C ILE A 44 8.62 1.10 -2.33
N MET A 45 7.29 1.24 -2.34
CA MET A 45 6.53 1.53 -3.54
C MET A 45 6.94 2.89 -4.14
N LEU A 46 6.96 3.96 -3.34
CA LEU A 46 7.39 5.28 -3.79
C LEU A 46 8.82 5.26 -4.35
N THR A 47 9.74 4.57 -3.68
CA THR A 47 11.13 4.42 -4.16
C THR A 47 11.18 3.81 -5.55
N SER A 48 10.35 2.78 -5.82
CA SER A 48 10.29 2.16 -7.15
C SER A 48 9.79 3.11 -8.24
N THR A 49 8.92 4.06 -7.91
CA THR A 49 8.35 5.00 -8.90
C THR A 49 9.32 6.09 -9.35
N LEU A 50 10.39 6.37 -8.59
CA LEU A 50 11.40 7.39 -8.93
C LEU A 50 12.13 7.12 -10.25
N VAL A 51 12.20 5.84 -10.65
CA VAL A 51 12.85 5.38 -11.89
C VAL A 51 11.86 4.93 -12.96
N ASN A 52 10.56 4.91 -12.66
CA ASN A 52 9.52 4.55 -13.61
C ASN A 52 9.08 5.77 -14.43
N SER A 53 8.70 5.50 -15.68
CA SER A 53 7.91 6.44 -16.48
C SER A 53 6.44 6.45 -16.04
N GLU A 54 5.72 7.51 -16.39
CA GLU A 54 4.27 7.59 -16.14
C GLU A 54 3.52 6.39 -16.73
N ALA A 55 3.86 5.97 -17.96
CA ALA A 55 3.25 4.82 -18.61
C ALA A 55 3.45 3.51 -17.81
N GLN A 56 4.62 3.31 -17.21
CA GLN A 56 4.88 2.16 -16.34
C GLN A 56 4.08 2.25 -15.04
N ASN A 57 3.94 3.44 -14.46
CA ASN A 57 3.13 3.63 -13.26
C ASN A 57 1.63 3.40 -13.56
N ARG A 58 1.14 3.76 -14.74
CA ARG A 58 -0.23 3.46 -15.20
C ARG A 58 -0.47 1.96 -15.40
N ASP A 59 0.48 1.24 -15.99
CA ASP A 59 0.41 -0.23 -16.11
C ASP A 59 0.43 -0.91 -14.72
N LEU A 60 1.18 -0.36 -13.76
CA LEU A 60 1.12 -0.83 -12.37
C LEU A 60 -0.24 -0.56 -11.73
N LEU A 61 -0.83 0.62 -11.95
CA LEU A 61 -2.17 0.97 -11.46
C LEU A 61 -3.21 -0.05 -11.93
N GLU A 62 -3.29 -0.28 -13.25
CA GLU A 62 -4.25 -1.25 -13.84
C GLU A 62 -4.07 -2.66 -13.26
N LYS A 63 -2.82 -3.09 -13.06
CA LYS A 63 -2.53 -4.40 -12.45
C LYS A 63 -3.03 -4.49 -11.01
N PHE A 64 -2.86 -3.43 -10.22
CA PHE A 64 -3.33 -3.42 -8.84
C PHE A 64 -4.86 -3.28 -8.76
N GLU A 65 -5.51 -2.58 -9.68
CA GLU A 65 -6.97 -2.48 -9.74
C GLU A 65 -7.60 -3.84 -10.06
N LYS A 66 -7.09 -4.50 -11.12
CA LYS A 66 -7.50 -5.87 -11.45
C LYS A 66 -7.25 -6.83 -10.30
N ARG A 67 -6.12 -6.68 -9.61
CA ARG A 67 -5.81 -7.51 -8.45
C ARG A 67 -6.79 -7.29 -7.30
N ALA A 68 -7.26 -6.06 -7.08
CA ALA A 68 -8.27 -5.77 -6.07
C ALA A 68 -9.58 -6.51 -6.36
N GLU A 69 -10.03 -6.50 -7.61
CA GLU A 69 -11.23 -7.25 -8.04
C GLU A 69 -11.08 -8.76 -7.78
N GLU A 70 -9.94 -9.35 -8.16
CA GLU A 70 -9.63 -10.77 -7.92
C GLU A 70 -9.65 -11.12 -6.42
N LEU A 71 -9.04 -10.26 -5.59
CA LEU A 71 -8.96 -10.48 -4.15
C LEU A 71 -10.32 -10.34 -3.47
N ASN A 72 -11.14 -9.37 -3.89
CA ASN A 72 -12.51 -9.20 -3.40
C ASN A 72 -13.36 -10.42 -3.71
N LYS A 73 -13.31 -10.92 -4.96
CA LYS A 73 -14.01 -12.15 -5.33
C LYS A 73 -13.56 -13.34 -4.48
N ARG A 74 -12.25 -13.52 -4.27
CA ARG A 74 -11.71 -14.59 -3.43
C ARG A 74 -12.14 -14.48 -1.97
N TYR A 75 -12.28 -13.26 -1.45
CA TYR A 75 -12.75 -13.01 -0.10
C TYR A 75 -14.24 -13.36 0.06
N GLU A 76 -15.06 -13.04 -0.94
CA GLU A 76 -16.46 -13.43 -1.00
C GLU A 76 -16.63 -14.95 -1.06
N GLU A 77 -15.88 -15.63 -1.92
CA GLU A 77 -15.85 -17.10 -2.02
C GLU A 77 -15.47 -17.73 -0.67
N ALA A 78 -14.40 -17.27 -0.04
CA ALA A 78 -13.96 -17.75 1.28
C ALA A 78 -15.03 -17.50 2.37
N SER A 79 -15.78 -16.40 2.27
CA SER A 79 -16.86 -16.07 3.21
C SER A 79 -18.06 -16.98 3.04
N ILE A 80 -18.43 -17.32 1.80
CA ILE A 80 -19.51 -18.28 1.49
C ILE A 80 -19.13 -19.69 1.96
N GLU A 81 -17.89 -20.09 1.74
CA GLU A 81 -17.36 -21.41 2.13
C GLU A 81 -17.11 -21.55 3.65
N GLY A 82 -17.21 -20.45 4.41
CA GLY A 82 -16.93 -20.45 5.85
C GLY A 82 -15.45 -20.69 6.18
N ASN A 83 -14.54 -20.47 5.24
CA ASN A 83 -13.10 -20.68 5.42
C ASN A 83 -12.45 -19.46 6.06
N ALA A 84 -12.45 -19.42 7.40
CA ALA A 84 -11.91 -18.29 8.18
C ALA A 84 -10.42 -18.01 7.94
N GLU A 85 -9.61 -19.06 7.74
CA GLU A 85 -8.17 -18.89 7.48
C GLU A 85 -7.94 -18.21 6.13
N LEU A 86 -8.58 -18.70 5.08
CA LEU A 86 -8.48 -18.12 3.74
C LEU A 86 -9.02 -16.68 3.72
N LYS A 87 -10.10 -16.42 4.46
CA LYS A 87 -10.67 -15.08 4.60
C LYS A 87 -9.67 -14.10 5.22
N ASN A 88 -9.02 -14.48 6.32
CA ASN A 88 -8.02 -13.64 7.00
C ASN A 88 -6.78 -13.41 6.12
N GLN A 89 -6.29 -14.45 5.45
CA GLN A 89 -5.18 -14.31 4.50
C GLN A 89 -5.54 -13.36 3.35
N THR A 90 -6.74 -13.51 2.78
CA THR A 90 -7.21 -12.66 1.67
C THR A 90 -7.40 -11.21 2.13
N HIS A 91 -7.91 -10.99 3.34
CA HIS A 91 -8.03 -9.65 3.92
C HIS A 91 -6.66 -8.94 4.05
N ALA A 92 -5.62 -9.65 4.51
CA ALA A 92 -4.27 -9.09 4.57
C ALA A 92 -3.72 -8.76 3.17
N MET A 93 -4.05 -9.58 2.16
CA MET A 93 -3.68 -9.32 0.76
C MET A 93 -4.40 -8.10 0.19
N ILE A 94 -5.69 -7.92 0.51
CA ILE A 94 -6.48 -6.74 0.11
C ILE A 94 -5.82 -5.50 0.68
N TRP A 95 -5.61 -5.45 2.01
CA TRP A 95 -4.94 -4.32 2.66
C TRP A 95 -3.57 -3.98 2.06
N THR A 96 -2.78 -5.01 1.73
CA THR A 96 -1.48 -4.81 1.06
C THR A 96 -1.63 -4.22 -0.34
N ASN A 97 -2.66 -4.64 -1.09
CA ASN A 97 -2.94 -4.14 -2.43
C ASN A 97 -3.49 -2.71 -2.41
N ASP A 98 -4.31 -2.38 -1.41
CA ASP A 98 -4.86 -1.04 -1.22
C ASP A 98 -3.75 -0.01 -1.01
N ILE A 99 -2.75 -0.32 -0.16
CA ILE A 99 -1.57 0.55 0.01
C ILE A 99 -0.85 0.77 -1.34
N ARG A 100 -0.73 -0.26 -2.18
CA ARG A 100 -0.09 -0.13 -3.50
C ARG A 100 -0.92 0.74 -4.44
N LEU A 101 -2.24 0.53 -4.47
CA LEU A 101 -3.17 1.35 -5.24
C LEU A 101 -3.09 2.80 -4.84
N ASP A 102 -3.28 3.10 -3.56
CA ASP A 102 -3.29 4.46 -3.02
C ASP A 102 -1.94 5.15 -3.27
N THR A 103 -0.84 4.42 -3.13
CA THR A 103 0.50 4.96 -3.40
C THR A 103 0.66 5.33 -4.88
N ILE A 104 0.24 4.46 -5.80
CA ILE A 104 0.37 4.73 -7.25
C ILE A 104 -0.60 5.82 -7.69
N LYS A 105 -1.85 5.82 -7.19
CA LYS A 105 -2.82 6.89 -7.40
C LYS A 105 -2.26 8.23 -6.95
N TRP A 106 -1.68 8.29 -5.75
CA TRP A 106 -0.98 9.48 -5.29
C TRP A 106 0.20 9.85 -6.21
N VAL A 107 1.03 8.92 -6.66
CA VAL A 107 2.10 9.28 -7.62
C VAL A 107 1.51 9.87 -8.91
N LEU A 108 0.39 9.34 -9.39
CA LEU A 108 -0.25 9.78 -10.62
C LEU A 108 -1.11 11.04 -10.50
N GLU A 109 -1.38 11.53 -9.28
CA GLU A 109 -2.37 12.60 -8.98
C GLU A 109 -3.81 12.17 -9.29
N GLU A 110 -4.08 10.89 -9.06
CA GLU A 110 -5.39 10.25 -9.14
C GLU A 110 -5.83 9.77 -7.74
N ASP A 111 -5.20 10.29 -6.69
CA ASP A 111 -5.73 10.22 -5.34
C ASP A 111 -7.15 10.80 -5.38
N ASP A 112 -8.13 9.99 -5.00
CA ASP A 112 -9.53 10.39 -4.98
C ASP A 112 -9.61 11.70 -4.18
N GLU A 113 -9.86 12.83 -4.86
CA GLU A 113 -10.26 14.06 -4.19
C GLU A 113 -11.51 13.69 -3.40
N GLU A 114 -11.39 13.54 -2.07
CA GLU A 114 -12.55 13.30 -1.22
C GLU A 114 -13.61 14.35 -1.53
N ILE A 115 -14.81 13.84 -1.85
CA ILE A 115 -16.10 14.54 -1.98
C ILE A 115 -16.39 15.39 -0.74
#